data_AF-A0A963A995-F1
#
_entry.id   AF-A0A963A995-F1
#
_cell.length_a   1.000
_cell.length_b   1.000
_cell.length_c   1.000
_cell.angle_alpha   90.00
_cell.angle_beta   90.00
_cell.angle_gamma   90.00
#
_symmetry.space_group_name_H-M   'P 1'
#
loop_
_entity.id
_entity.type
_entity.pdbx_description
1 polymer ?
#
loop_
_entity_poly.entity_id
_entity_poly.type
_entity_poly.pdbx_seq_one_letter_code
_entity_poly.pdbx_strand_id
1 'polypeptide(L)'
;MTAAAISARQQTLAVEGAGCASCVSKIEQALAAVPGVERAEMNFADRTVAVSGSAGSEQLIAAIERAGYNARAMADVPDEQALDDKTAADQAYYRRLLVKMAVALGVGVPLMAWGLLGGAMTVTTGGERLAWLAVGLATLGVMAFSGRHFYVGAWRTLANHTANMDTLIALGT
;
A
#
# COMPACT_ATOMS: atom_id res chain seq x y z
N MET A 1 -14.40 22.69 44.04
CA MET A 1 -13.46 22.84 42.90
C MET A 1 -13.75 21.70 41.95
N THR A 2 -14.43 22.00 40.85
CA THR A 2 -15.00 21.05 39.88
C THR A 2 -13.88 20.46 39.01
N ALA A 3 -13.73 19.14 39.06
CA ALA A 3 -12.88 18.40 38.13
C ALA A 3 -13.53 18.41 36.75
N ALA A 4 -12.90 19.09 35.79
CA ALA A 4 -13.28 19.01 34.38
C ALA A 4 -12.97 17.59 33.89
N ALA A 5 -14.00 16.85 33.50
CA ALA A 5 -13.85 15.58 32.80
C ALA A 5 -13.16 15.85 31.46
N ILE A 6 -11.89 15.45 31.34
CA ILE A 6 -11.14 15.51 30.09
C ILE A 6 -11.73 14.40 29.21
N SER A 7 -12.58 14.79 28.26
CA SER A 7 -13.14 13.87 27.27
C SER A 7 -11.99 13.36 26.39
N ALA A 8 -11.77 12.03 26.36
CA ALA A 8 -10.81 11.42 25.47
C ALA A 8 -11.18 11.81 24.03
N ARG A 9 -10.30 12.57 23.38
CA ARG A 9 -10.51 13.07 22.02
C ARG A 9 -9.91 12.05 21.06
N GLN A 10 -10.71 11.57 20.13
CA GLN A 10 -10.20 10.80 19.01
C GLN A 10 -9.79 11.77 17.92
N GLN A 11 -8.55 11.70 17.46
CA GLN A 11 -8.01 12.57 16.43
C GLN A 11 -7.34 11.73 15.36
N THR A 12 -7.63 12.02 14.10
CA THR A 12 -6.95 11.38 12.96
C THR A 12 -5.94 12.36 12.37
N LEU A 13 -4.70 11.90 12.16
CA LEU A 13 -3.67 12.67 11.48
C LEU A 13 -3.25 11.96 10.19
N ALA A 14 -3.11 12.71 9.10
CA ALA A 14 -2.51 12.21 7.86
C ALA A 14 -0.98 12.28 7.97
N VAL A 15 -0.29 11.20 7.61
CA VAL A 15 1.18 11.09 7.70
C VAL A 15 1.79 10.89 6.32
N GLU A 16 2.75 11.73 5.96
CA GLU A 16 3.47 11.66 4.69
C GLU A 16 4.84 10.98 4.88
N GLY A 17 5.22 10.11 3.94
CA GLY A 17 6.53 9.45 3.92
C GLY A 17 6.62 8.10 4.66
N ALA A 18 5.56 7.64 5.31
CA ALA A 18 5.50 6.29 5.88
C ALA A 18 5.28 5.26 4.75
N GLY A 19 6.30 4.44 4.47
CA GLY A 19 6.31 3.47 3.37
C GLY A 19 6.63 2.03 3.78
N CYS A 20 6.80 1.76 5.08
CA CYS A 20 7.34 0.49 5.56
C CYS A 20 6.73 0.06 6.90
N ALA A 21 6.66 -1.24 7.18
CA ALA A 21 6.16 -1.77 8.45
C ALA A 21 6.98 -1.25 9.66
N SER A 22 8.29 -1.05 9.49
CA SER A 22 9.13 -0.42 10.52
C SER A 22 8.87 1.07 10.69
N CYS A 23 8.34 1.76 9.67
CA CYS A 23 7.92 3.16 9.74
C CYS A 23 6.67 3.29 10.63
N VAL A 24 5.72 2.37 10.49
CA VAL A 24 4.50 2.28 11.31
C VAL A 24 4.85 2.16 12.78
N SER A 25 5.67 1.16 13.14
CA SER A 25 6.06 0.96 14.55
C SER A 25 6.83 2.14 15.13
N LYS A 26 7.66 2.83 14.35
CA LYS A 26 8.37 4.04 14.80
C LYS A 26 7.41 5.19 15.11
N ILE A 27 6.42 5.41 14.25
CA ILE A 27 5.43 6.48 14.40
C ILE A 27 4.53 6.19 15.61
N GLU A 28 4.04 4.96 15.75
CA GLU A 28 3.22 4.55 16.90
C GLU A 28 3.99 4.68 18.22
N GLN A 29 5.26 4.24 18.26
CA GLN A 29 6.12 4.40 19.45
C GLN A 29 6.39 5.86 19.79
N ALA A 30 6.64 6.71 18.78
CA ALA A 30 6.86 8.14 18.98
C ALA A 30 5.61 8.83 19.56
N LEU A 31 4.42 8.43 19.11
CA LEU A 31 3.14 8.95 19.61
C LEU A 31 2.80 8.41 21.00
N ALA A 32 3.08 7.13 21.27
CA ALA A 32 2.89 6.54 22.60
C ALA A 32 3.77 7.19 23.67
N ALA A 33 4.90 7.80 23.29
CA ALA A 33 5.77 8.55 24.19
C ALA A 33 5.25 9.98 24.50
N VAL A 34 4.20 10.46 23.82
CA VAL A 34 3.61 11.77 24.07
C VAL A 34 2.70 11.71 25.30
N PRO A 35 2.90 12.58 26.32
CA PRO A 35 2.02 12.64 27.47
C PRO A 35 0.57 12.91 27.08
N GLY A 36 -0.35 12.07 27.56
CA GLY A 36 -1.77 12.19 27.26
C GLY A 36 -2.25 11.40 26.05
N VAL A 37 -1.39 10.61 25.39
CA VAL A 37 -1.81 9.60 24.41
C VAL A 37 -2.12 8.28 25.13
N GLU A 38 -3.33 7.74 24.91
CA GLU A 38 -3.74 6.45 25.44
C GLU A 38 -3.56 5.33 24.41
N ARG A 39 -3.87 5.62 23.15
CA ARG A 39 -3.74 4.69 22.02
C ARG A 39 -3.36 5.46 20.77
N ALA A 40 -2.45 4.91 19.97
CA ALA A 40 -2.10 5.40 18.65
C ALA A 40 -2.02 4.20 17.72
N GLU A 41 -2.86 4.18 16.68
CA GLU A 41 -2.88 3.11 15.68
C GLU A 41 -2.77 3.72 14.29
N MET A 42 -1.76 3.28 13.55
CA MET A 42 -1.52 3.75 12.21
C MET A 42 -2.09 2.80 11.17
N ASN A 43 -2.93 3.33 10.29
CA ASN A 43 -3.37 2.65 9.09
C ASN A 43 -2.41 2.97 7.95
N PHE A 44 -1.58 1.99 7.60
CA PHE A 44 -0.61 2.11 6.52
C PHE A 44 -1.25 2.28 5.13
N ALA A 45 -2.40 1.63 4.89
CA ALA A 45 -3.08 1.69 3.59
C ALA A 45 -3.59 3.12 3.32
N ASP A 46 -4.18 3.75 4.33
CA ASP A 46 -4.77 5.09 4.22
C ASP A 46 -3.77 6.21 4.55
N ARG A 47 -2.56 5.85 5.01
CA ARG A 47 -1.52 6.79 5.48
C ARG A 47 -2.04 7.73 6.58
N THR A 48 -2.86 7.20 7.47
CA THR A 48 -3.45 7.93 8.59
C THR A 48 -3.06 7.28 9.92
N VAL A 49 -3.04 8.07 10.98
CA VAL A 49 -2.87 7.59 12.35
C VAL A 49 -4.03 8.11 13.20
N ALA A 50 -4.75 7.18 13.82
CA ALA A 50 -5.80 7.47 14.78
C ALA A 50 -5.19 7.49 16.18
N VAL A 51 -5.33 8.60 16.87
CA VAL A 51 -4.82 8.82 18.23
C VAL A 51 -6.01 9.08 19.14
N SER A 52 -6.12 8.34 20.24
CA SER A 52 -7.07 8.62 21.32
C SER A 52 -6.32 9.13 22.54
N GLY A 53 -6.77 10.26 23.08
CA GLY A 53 -6.19 10.83 24.28
C GLY A 53 -6.57 12.28 24.53
N SER A 54 -5.79 12.93 25.38
CA SER A 54 -5.92 14.35 25.74
C SER A 54 -4.82 15.23 25.15
N ALA A 55 -3.85 14.64 24.46
CA ALA A 55 -2.78 15.34 23.78
C ALA A 55 -3.33 16.24 22.65
N GLY A 56 -2.78 17.46 22.53
CA GLY A 56 -3.17 18.38 21.46
C GLY A 56 -2.57 17.98 20.11
N SER A 57 -3.28 18.26 19.01
CA SER A 57 -2.85 17.93 17.65
C SER A 57 -1.46 18.47 17.28
N GLU A 58 -1.10 19.66 17.76
CA GLU A 58 0.23 20.24 17.53
C GLU A 58 1.36 19.42 18.18
N GLN A 59 1.12 18.87 19.37
CA GLN A 59 2.11 18.05 20.08
C GLN A 59 2.32 16.71 19.37
N LEU A 60 1.24 16.13 18.84
CA LEU A 60 1.27 14.91 18.05
C LEU A 60 2.02 15.11 16.73
N ILE A 61 1.74 16.21 16.01
CA ILE A 61 2.47 16.56 14.77
C ILE A 61 3.95 16.75 15.05
N ALA A 62 4.31 17.51 16.09
CA ALA A 62 5.71 17.73 16.46
C ALA A 62 6.44 16.44 16.86
N ALA A 63 5.74 15.46 17.44
CA ALA A 63 6.32 14.15 17.74
C ALA A 63 6.60 13.33 16.48
N ILE A 64 5.69 13.38 15.50
CA ILE A 64 5.85 12.70 14.21
C ILE A 64 6.97 13.36 13.38
N GLU A 65 7.08 14.69 13.40
CA GLU A 65 8.17 15.45 12.78
C GLU A 65 9.53 15.11 13.40
N ARG A 66 9.59 14.99 14.73
CA ARG A 66 10.79 14.51 15.44
C ARG A 66 11.17 13.08 15.07
N ALA A 67 10.21 12.24 14.71
CA ALA A 67 10.46 10.90 14.18
C ALA A 67 10.91 10.90 12.71
N GLY A 68 10.94 12.07 12.05
CA GLY A 68 11.40 12.24 10.66
C GLY A 68 10.28 12.16 9.62
N TYR A 69 9.02 12.30 10.01
CA TYR A 69 7.85 12.21 9.12
C TYR A 69 7.01 13.49 9.18
N ASN A 70 6.34 13.86 8.10
CA ASN A 70 5.44 15.01 8.11
C ASN A 70 4.02 14.55 8.48
N ALA A 71 3.31 15.32 9.30
CA ALA A 71 1.94 15.02 9.66
C ALA A 71 1.03 16.25 9.60
N ARG A 72 -0.24 16.05 9.29
CA ARG A 72 -1.28 17.09 9.32
C ARG A 72 -2.52 16.58 10.04
N ALA A 73 -3.10 17.41 10.89
CA ALA A 73 -4.36 17.08 11.56
C ALA A 73 -5.49 17.03 10.54
N MET A 74 -6.24 15.93 10.50
CA MET A 74 -7.52 15.87 9.80
C MET A 74 -8.58 16.32 10.79
N ALA A 75 -9.27 17.42 10.50
CA ALA A 75 -10.32 17.93 11.38
C ALA A 75 -11.42 16.86 11.53
N ASP A 76 -11.73 16.53 12.79
CA ASP A 76 -12.71 15.54 13.21
C ASP A 76 -14.14 16.09 13.08
N VAL A 77 -14.55 16.38 11.84
CA VAL A 77 -15.97 16.52 11.51
C VAL A 77 -16.26 15.37 10.56
N PRO A 78 -16.95 14.31 11.01
CA PRO A 78 -17.51 13.31 10.12
C PRO A 78 -18.60 14.00 9.31
N ASP A 79 -18.21 14.62 8.21
CA ASP A 79 -19.12 15.03 7.16
C ASP A 79 -19.62 13.72 6.52
N GLU A 80 -20.89 13.35 6.78
CA GLU A 80 -21.53 12.18 6.17
C GLU A 80 -21.36 12.20 4.64
N GLN A 81 -21.32 13.39 4.04
CA GLN A 81 -21.08 13.58 2.60
C GLN A 81 -19.65 13.19 2.20
N ALA A 82 -18.65 13.52 3.03
CA ALA A 82 -17.27 13.10 2.82
C ALA A 82 -17.05 11.60 3.05
N LEU A 83 -17.88 10.95 3.88
CA LEU A 83 -17.87 9.50 4.07
C LEU A 83 -18.48 8.78 2.85
N ASP A 84 -19.59 9.29 2.33
CA ASP A 84 -20.24 8.76 1.11
C ASP A 84 -19.35 8.96 -0.12
N ASP A 85 -18.69 10.11 -0.26
CA ASP A 85 -17.76 10.40 -1.36
C ASP A 85 -16.54 9.47 -1.33
N LYS A 86 -16.01 9.17 -0.14
CA LYS A 86 -14.91 8.19 0.02
C LYS A 86 -15.36 6.78 -0.38
N THR A 87 -16.55 6.37 0.05
CA THR A 87 -17.10 5.05 -0.26
C THR A 87 -17.31 4.86 -1.78
N ALA A 88 -17.78 5.90 -2.48
CA ALA A 88 -17.92 5.89 -3.94
C ALA A 88 -16.56 5.84 -4.67
N ALA A 89 -15.56 6.59 -4.18
CA ALA A 89 -14.21 6.59 -4.73
C ALA A 89 -13.52 5.21 -4.57
N ASP A 90 -13.70 4.58 -3.41
CA ASP A 90 -13.15 3.27 -3.10
C ASP A 90 -13.76 2.17 -3.98
N GLN A 91 -15.06 2.24 -4.27
CA GLN A 91 -15.71 1.32 -5.20
C GLN A 91 -15.16 1.43 -6.63
N ALA A 92 -14.93 2.67 -7.11
CA ALA A 92 -14.34 2.89 -8.43
C ALA A 92 -12.89 2.38 -8.49
N TYR A 93 -12.12 2.54 -7.42
CA TYR A 93 -10.78 1.99 -7.29
C TYR A 93 -10.79 0.45 -7.28
N TYR A 94 -11.68 -0.16 -6.50
CA TYR A 94 -11.86 -1.61 -6.42
C TYR A 94 -12.23 -2.21 -7.78
N ARG A 95 -13.14 -1.56 -8.51
CA ARG A 95 -13.56 -1.98 -9.86
C ARG A 95 -12.38 -1.94 -10.85
N ARG A 96 -11.50 -0.94 -10.75
CA ARG A 96 -10.26 -0.90 -11.55
C ARG A 96 -9.30 -2.03 -11.18
N LEU A 97 -9.20 -2.39 -9.90
CA LEU A 97 -8.42 -3.56 -9.46
C LEU A 97 -8.98 -4.86 -10.05
N LEU A 98 -10.30 -5.05 -10.01
CA LEU A 98 -10.96 -6.22 -10.60
C LEU A 98 -10.74 -6.31 -12.11
N VAL A 99 -10.77 -5.19 -12.83
CA VAL A 99 -10.48 -5.18 -14.28
C VAL A 99 -9.02 -5.59 -14.54
N LYS A 100 -8.06 -5.09 -13.75
CA LYS A 100 -6.65 -5.49 -13.88
C LYS A 100 -6.46 -7.00 -13.60
N MET A 101 -7.13 -7.52 -12.57
CA MET A 101 -7.13 -8.96 -12.27
C MET A 101 -7.75 -9.77 -13.41
N ALA A 102 -8.88 -9.32 -13.95
CA ALA A 102 -9.57 -9.97 -15.05
C ALA A 102 -8.73 -10.00 -16.34
N VAL A 103 -7.97 -8.94 -16.63
CA VAL A 103 -7.02 -8.90 -17.75
C VAL A 103 -5.89 -9.91 -17.55
N ALA A 104 -5.32 -9.99 -16.34
CA ALA A 104 -4.27 -10.97 -16.04
C ALA A 104 -4.80 -12.42 -16.14
N LEU A 105 -5.97 -12.69 -15.57
CA LEU A 105 -6.67 -13.97 -15.67
C LEU A 105 -7.03 -14.32 -17.12
N GLY A 106 -7.45 -13.33 -17.91
CA GLY A 106 -7.79 -13.52 -19.32
C GLY A 106 -6.61 -13.99 -20.17
N VAL A 107 -5.37 -13.68 -19.78
CA VAL A 107 -4.16 -14.21 -20.43
C VAL A 107 -3.72 -15.53 -19.79
N GLY A 108 -3.79 -15.65 -18.46
CA GLY A 108 -3.36 -16.84 -17.74
C GLY A 108 -4.24 -18.06 -17.96
N VAL A 109 -5.57 -17.90 -18.02
CA VAL A 109 -6.53 -19.01 -18.16
C VAL A 109 -6.41 -19.72 -19.50
N PRO A 110 -6.36 -19.02 -20.65
CA PRO A 110 -6.15 -19.70 -21.93
C PRO A 110 -4.81 -20.43 -22.00
N LEU A 111 -3.76 -19.85 -21.40
CA LEU A 111 -2.42 -20.45 -21.38
C LEU A 111 -2.37 -21.71 -20.50
N MET A 112 -3.03 -21.68 -19.34
CA MET A 112 -3.19 -22.83 -18.46
C MET A 112 -4.08 -23.91 -19.08
N ALA A 113 -5.17 -23.52 -19.73
CA ALA A 113 -6.06 -24.43 -20.44
C ALA A 113 -5.35 -25.14 -21.61
N TRP A 114 -4.51 -24.41 -22.35
CA TRP A 114 -3.68 -24.99 -23.41
C TRP A 114 -2.70 -26.05 -22.88
N GLY A 115 -2.09 -25.80 -21.71
CA GLY A 115 -1.24 -26.78 -21.05
C GLY A 115 -1.98 -28.03 -20.54
N LEU A 116 -3.20 -27.87 -20.02
CA LEU A 116 -4.04 -28.96 -19.49
C LEU A 116 -4.68 -29.82 -20.58
N LEU A 117 -5.03 -29.24 -21.73
CA LEU A 117 -5.70 -29.93 -22.84
C LEU A 117 -4.74 -30.70 -23.77
N GLY A 118 -3.48 -30.87 -23.35
CA GLY A 118 -2.50 -31.68 -24.07
C GLY A 118 -1.69 -30.93 -25.14
N GLY A 119 -1.60 -29.59 -25.04
CA GLY A 119 -0.68 -28.82 -25.88
C GLY A 119 0.77 -29.27 -25.67
N ALA A 120 1.54 -29.37 -26.76
CA ALA A 120 2.95 -29.73 -26.69
C ALA A 120 3.74 -28.70 -25.86
N MET A 121 4.05 -29.06 -24.61
CA MET A 121 4.97 -28.32 -23.72
C MET A 121 6.44 -28.58 -24.07
N THR A 122 6.69 -29.38 -25.11
CA THR A 122 8.02 -29.68 -25.60
C THR A 122 8.33 -28.77 -26.77
N VAL A 123 9.56 -28.25 -26.80
CA VAL A 123 10.02 -27.34 -27.85
C VAL A 123 10.91 -28.13 -28.80
N THR A 124 10.30 -28.97 -29.63
CA THR A 124 11.03 -29.86 -30.54
C THR A 124 11.18 -29.24 -31.93
N THR A 125 10.25 -28.37 -32.33
CA THR A 125 10.17 -27.79 -33.67
C THR A 125 10.50 -26.29 -33.69
N GLY A 126 11.04 -25.78 -34.81
CA GLY A 126 11.41 -24.36 -34.96
C GLY A 126 10.24 -23.38 -34.79
N GLY A 127 9.03 -23.77 -35.22
CA GLY A 127 7.81 -22.97 -35.05
C GLY A 127 7.35 -22.87 -33.59
N GLU A 128 7.51 -23.94 -32.81
CA GLU A 128 7.17 -23.96 -31.38
C GLU A 128 8.15 -23.12 -30.55
N ARG A 129 9.42 -23.07 -30.96
CA ARG A 129 10.45 -22.15 -30.42
C ARG A 129 10.02 -20.69 -30.55
N LEU A 130 9.50 -20.31 -31.72
CA LEU A 130 9.00 -18.95 -31.98
C LEU A 130 7.71 -18.67 -31.18
N ALA A 131 6.81 -19.65 -31.08
CA ALA A 131 5.59 -19.51 -30.28
C ALA A 131 5.91 -19.32 -28.78
N TRP A 132 6.84 -20.11 -28.22
CA TRP A 132 7.30 -19.97 -26.84
C TRP A 132 8.09 -18.66 -26.61
N LEU A 133 8.86 -18.21 -27.59
CA LEU A 133 9.49 -16.88 -27.54
C LEU A 133 8.44 -15.76 -27.52
N ALA A 134 7.38 -15.87 -28.34
CA ALA A 134 6.29 -14.90 -28.36
C ALA A 134 5.52 -14.88 -27.03
N VAL A 135 5.27 -16.06 -26.44
CA VAL A 135 4.67 -16.17 -25.10
C VAL A 135 5.59 -15.55 -24.05
N GLY A 136 6.89 -15.87 -24.06
CA GLY A 136 7.86 -15.28 -23.13
C GLY A 136 7.95 -13.76 -23.26
N LEU A 137 7.96 -13.22 -24.47
CA LEU A 137 7.92 -11.78 -24.73
C LEU A 137 6.61 -11.13 -24.29
N ALA A 138 5.47 -11.82 -24.48
CA ALA A 138 4.18 -11.35 -24.01
C ALA A 138 4.14 -11.30 -22.48
N THR A 139 4.61 -12.36 -21.80
CA THR A 139 4.71 -12.41 -20.33
C THR A 139 5.67 -11.34 -19.81
N LEU A 140 6.83 -11.15 -20.46
CA LEU A 140 7.77 -10.08 -20.14
C LEU A 140 7.12 -8.70 -20.32
N GLY A 141 6.36 -8.49 -21.40
CA GLY A 141 5.64 -7.25 -21.65
C GLY A 141 4.57 -6.96 -20.58
N VAL A 142 3.83 -7.98 -20.16
CA VAL A 142 2.85 -7.87 -19.07
C VAL A 142 3.54 -7.53 -17.74
N MET A 143 4.66 -8.20 -17.41
CA MET A 143 5.44 -7.89 -16.21
C MET A 143 6.03 -6.49 -16.26
N ALA A 144 6.54 -6.05 -17.41
CA ALA A 144 7.11 -4.71 -17.57
C ALA A 144 6.05 -3.61 -17.48
N PHE A 145 4.84 -3.84 -18.01
CA PHE A 145 3.77 -2.84 -18.01
C PHE A 145 3.02 -2.79 -16.67
N SER A 146 2.61 -3.95 -16.15
CA SER A 146 1.85 -4.07 -14.91
C SER A 146 2.75 -3.99 -13.67
N GLY A 147 3.95 -4.59 -13.74
CA GLY A 147 4.92 -4.66 -12.64
C GLY A 147 5.87 -3.47 -12.53
N ARG A 148 5.80 -2.48 -13.45
CA ARG A 148 6.72 -1.32 -13.50
C ARG A 148 6.91 -0.63 -12.14
N HIS A 149 5.82 -0.48 -11.39
CA HIS A 149 5.84 0.16 -10.07
C HIS A 149 6.75 -0.58 -9.09
N PHE A 150 6.71 -1.92 -9.07
CA PHE A 150 7.52 -2.75 -8.17
C PHE A 150 9.00 -2.68 -8.54
N TYR A 151 9.34 -2.78 -9.83
CA TYR A 151 10.74 -2.68 -10.28
C TYR A 151 11.37 -1.31 -9.99
N VAL A 152 10.62 -0.22 -10.21
CA VAL A 152 11.09 1.14 -9.91
C VAL A 152 11.20 1.36 -8.40
N GLY A 153 10.25 0.82 -7.62
CA GLY A 153 10.30 0.84 -6.16
C GLY A 153 11.54 0.11 -5.62
N ALA A 154 11.78 -1.10 -6.10
CA ALA A 154 12.93 -1.93 -5.75
C ALA A 154 14.27 -1.26 -6.06
N TRP A 155 14.39 -0.57 -7.20
CA TRP A 155 15.62 0.15 -7.56
C TRP A 155 15.91 1.31 -6.61
N ARG A 156 14.88 2.06 -6.20
CA ARG A 156 15.02 3.18 -5.26
C ARG A 156 15.36 2.71 -3.85
N THR A 157 14.80 1.59 -3.40
CA THR A 157 15.09 1.04 -2.08
C THR A 157 16.47 0.40 -2.01
N LEU A 158 16.91 -0.26 -3.10
CA LEU A 158 18.30 -0.71 -3.25
C LEU A 158 19.29 0.47 -3.19
N ALA A 159 19.01 1.57 -3.90
CA ALA A 159 19.84 2.77 -3.87
C ALA A 159 19.95 3.39 -2.47
N ASN A 160 18.91 3.27 -1.66
CA ASN A 160 18.88 3.76 -0.28
C ASN A 160 19.36 2.72 0.76
N HIS A 161 19.93 1.58 0.34
CA HIS A 161 20.35 0.47 1.22
C HIS A 161 19.25 0.01 2.19
N THR A 162 18.00 0.00 1.73
CA THR A 162 16.85 -0.46 2.51
C THR A 162 16.12 -1.57 1.76
N ALA A 163 15.60 -2.57 2.48
CA ALA A 163 14.83 -3.65 1.88
C ALA A 163 13.33 -3.43 2.15
N ASN A 164 12.50 -3.52 1.11
CA ASN A 164 11.04 -3.40 1.21
C ASN A 164 10.31 -4.53 0.45
N MET A 165 8.98 -4.57 0.52
CA MET A 165 8.16 -5.58 -0.16
C MET A 165 8.37 -5.59 -1.68
N ASP A 166 8.61 -4.42 -2.30
CA ASP A 166 8.86 -4.31 -3.74
C ASP A 166 10.18 -5.00 -4.15
N THR A 167 11.21 -4.97 -3.29
CA THR A 167 12.48 -5.68 -3.55
C THR A 167 12.33 -7.20 -3.52
N LEU A 168 11.50 -7.74 -2.63
CA LEU A 168 11.20 -9.18 -2.55
C LEU A 168 10.44 -9.67 -3.79
N ILE A 169 9.46 -8.89 -4.25
CA ILE A 169 8.71 -9.19 -5.47
C ILE A 169 9.63 -9.14 -6.68
N ALA A 170 10.44 -8.09 -6.82
CA ALA A 170 11.38 -7.94 -7.93
C ALA A 170 12.50 -9.00 -7.96
N LEU A 171 12.86 -9.59 -6.82
CA LEU A 171 13.80 -10.71 -6.74
C LEU A 171 13.16 -12.06 -7.09
N GLY A 172 11.85 -12.19 -6.90
CA GLY A 172 11.12 -13.45 -7.09
C GLY A 172 10.47 -13.63 -8.46
N THR A 173 10.24 -12.55 -9.21
CA THR A 173 9.68 -12.54 -10.58
C THR A 173 10.76 -12.60 -11.64
#